data_AF-A0A550BWR5-F1
#
_entry.id   AF-A0A550BWR5-F1
#
_cell.length_a   1.000
_cell.length_b   1.000
_cell.length_c   1.000
_cell.angle_alpha   90.00
_cell.angle_beta   90.00
_cell.angle_gamma   90.00
#
_symmetry.space_group_name_H-M   'P 1'
#
loop_
_entity.id
_entity.type
_entity.pdbx_description
1 polymer ?
#
loop_
_entity_poly.entity_id
_entity_poly.type
_entity_poly.pdbx_seq_one_letter_code
_entity_poly.pdbx_strand_id
1 'polypeptide(L)'
;MCFLGWNISSRQRSIKLRSTDVSKGCAPHYAVTIGDAIGDLKRFHWYAPCSHDADIAPDKDPHDNIPKVKVDAQKRIIGYTDVARAYEWEPRNAFQAAARRNGKVHDMQHYTRVYEAENSKCVVNIPMLPNADARHLSRNYHTYMLHNPISANAQGGYNKAYFGRLDEKGIFMTVSTNIGPKAKQSRCLNPWCRRLVTVRELARAQGFPDSFVFKSVKGEYDVETMHKQIGNALAWPVAVALGRELRHAMLKDWIRKREDAIVID
;
A
#
# COMPACT_ATOMS: atom_id res chain seq x y z
N MET A 1 23.64 -52.34 32.19
CA MET A 1 23.51 -50.90 32.51
C MET A 1 22.36 -50.34 31.68
N CYS A 2 21.17 -50.30 32.28
CA CYS A 2 19.94 -49.80 31.66
C CYS A 2 19.89 -48.28 31.82
N PHE A 3 19.65 -47.56 30.73
CA PHE A 3 19.22 -46.16 30.75
C PHE A 3 17.72 -46.10 31.03
N LEU A 4 17.35 -45.49 32.16
CA LEU A 4 15.97 -45.19 32.55
C LEU A 4 15.44 -44.00 31.72
N GLY A 5 14.29 -44.22 31.09
CA GLY A 5 13.59 -43.25 30.25
C GLY A 5 12.97 -42.09 31.03
N TRP A 6 13.02 -40.91 30.42
CA TRP A 6 12.21 -39.76 30.78
C TRP A 6 10.98 -39.71 29.88
N ASN A 7 9.84 -40.05 30.46
CA ASN A 7 8.54 -40.08 29.79
C ASN A 7 7.91 -38.69 29.87
N ILE A 8 8.18 -37.83 28.89
CA ILE A 8 7.50 -36.53 28.74
C ILE A 8 6.19 -36.78 27.97
N SER A 9 5.09 -36.94 28.72
CA SER A 9 3.74 -36.97 28.16
C SER A 9 3.39 -35.60 27.57
N SER A 10 3.75 -35.40 26.30
CA SER A 10 3.26 -34.26 25.54
C SER A 10 1.83 -34.56 25.08
N ARG A 11 0.84 -34.00 25.79
CA ARG A 11 -0.52 -33.87 25.24
C ARG A 11 -0.46 -32.86 24.08
N GLN A 12 -0.05 -33.31 22.89
CA GLN A 12 -0.28 -32.59 21.64
C GLN A 12 -1.80 -32.54 21.41
N ARG A 13 -2.47 -31.50 21.91
CA ARG A 13 -3.80 -31.14 21.42
C ARG A 13 -3.62 -30.73 19.97
N SER A 14 -4.10 -31.56 19.05
CA SER A 14 -4.17 -31.20 17.63
C SER A 14 -5.07 -29.97 17.49
N ILE A 15 -4.46 -28.81 17.28
CA ILE A 15 -5.19 -27.58 16.96
C ILE A 15 -5.68 -27.75 15.51
N LYS A 16 -6.90 -28.25 15.33
CA LYS A 16 -7.58 -28.22 14.04
C LYS A 16 -7.93 -26.77 13.71
N LEU A 17 -7.10 -26.13 12.91
CA LEU A 17 -7.43 -24.87 12.25
C LEU A 17 -8.59 -25.13 11.30
N ARG A 18 -9.80 -24.68 11.68
CA ARG A 18 -10.97 -24.68 10.78
C ARG A 18 -11.01 -23.33 10.08
N SER A 19 -11.25 -23.31 8.76
CA SER A 19 -11.49 -22.04 8.07
C SER A 19 -12.75 -21.41 8.66
N THR A 20 -12.64 -20.17 9.09
CA THR A 20 -13.80 -19.42 9.59
C THR A 20 -14.68 -19.06 8.39
N ASP A 21 -15.97 -19.40 8.46
CA ASP A 21 -16.95 -18.95 7.47
C ASP A 21 -17.14 -17.43 7.61
N VAL A 22 -16.47 -16.68 6.75
CA VAL A 22 -16.50 -15.21 6.74
C VAL A 22 -17.77 -14.64 6.13
N SER A 23 -18.66 -15.47 5.56
CA SER A 23 -19.90 -15.01 4.92
C SER A 23 -20.96 -14.52 5.93
N LYS A 24 -20.82 -14.89 7.21
CA LYS A 24 -21.75 -14.54 8.30
C LYS A 24 -21.09 -13.69 9.40
N GLY A 25 -19.96 -13.05 9.12
CA GLY A 25 -19.25 -12.24 10.11
C GLY A 25 -19.85 -10.84 10.26
N CYS A 26 -20.24 -10.45 11.48
CA CYS A 26 -20.35 -9.04 11.85
C CYS A 26 -19.01 -8.59 12.45
N ALA A 27 -18.41 -7.54 11.90
CA ALA A 27 -17.26 -6.88 12.51
C ALA A 27 -17.74 -5.70 13.36
N PRO A 28 -17.10 -5.41 14.51
CA PRO A 28 -17.48 -4.29 15.37
C PRO A 28 -17.20 -2.91 14.73
N HIS A 29 -16.44 -2.87 13.64
CA HIS A 29 -16.04 -1.66 12.94
C HIS A 29 -16.24 -1.82 11.44
N TYR A 30 -16.49 -0.70 10.76
CA TYR A 30 -16.54 -0.63 9.30
C TYR A 30 -15.17 -0.91 8.69
N ALA A 31 -15.18 -1.39 7.44
CA ALA A 31 -13.97 -1.55 6.65
C ALA A 31 -13.31 -0.19 6.40
N VAL A 32 -11.98 -0.14 6.51
CA VAL A 32 -11.20 1.06 6.18
C VAL A 32 -11.10 1.16 4.66
N THR A 33 -11.64 2.25 4.10
CA THR A 33 -11.56 2.52 2.66
C THR A 33 -10.21 3.14 2.27
N ILE A 34 -9.91 3.18 0.98
CA ILE A 34 -8.76 3.93 0.45
C ILE A 34 -8.89 5.42 0.81
N GLY A 35 -10.10 5.96 0.72
CA GLY A 35 -10.50 7.28 1.21
C GLY A 35 -10.05 7.52 2.64
N ASP A 36 -10.41 6.58 3.52
CA ASP A 36 -10.08 6.66 4.92
C ASP A 36 -8.58 6.58 5.17
N ALA A 37 -7.86 5.77 4.40
CA ALA A 37 -6.44 5.53 4.62
C ALA A 37 -5.54 6.69 4.18
N ILE A 38 -5.84 7.36 3.05
CA ILE A 38 -4.91 8.30 2.41
C ILE A 38 -5.50 9.68 2.09
N GLY A 39 -6.76 9.94 2.43
CA GLY A 39 -7.47 11.17 2.06
C GLY A 39 -6.96 12.48 2.71
N ASP A 40 -6.19 12.39 3.80
CA ASP A 40 -5.54 13.51 4.50
C ASP A 40 -4.15 13.85 3.96
N LEU A 41 -3.55 13.02 3.10
CA LEU A 41 -2.22 13.24 2.56
C LEU A 41 -2.19 14.35 1.50
N LYS A 42 -1.09 15.10 1.44
CA LYS A 42 -0.90 16.21 0.49
C LYS A 42 -1.02 15.73 -0.95
N ARG A 43 -1.86 16.38 -1.74
CA ARG A 43 -2.08 15.98 -3.14
C ARG A 43 -1.03 16.57 -4.06
N PHE A 44 -0.69 15.84 -5.11
CA PHE A 44 0.13 16.34 -6.22
C PHE A 44 -0.09 15.50 -7.48
N HIS A 45 0.02 16.14 -8.64
CA HIS A 45 0.01 15.48 -9.94
C HIS A 45 1.43 15.29 -10.46
N TRP A 46 1.63 14.26 -11.27
CA TRP A 46 2.76 14.27 -12.18
C TRP A 46 2.46 15.20 -13.36
N TYR A 47 3.50 15.87 -13.84
CA TYR A 47 3.45 16.64 -15.07
C TYR A 47 4.53 16.15 -16.03
N ALA A 48 4.10 15.51 -17.11
CA ALA A 48 4.97 15.01 -18.17
C ALA A 48 4.73 15.85 -19.43
N PRO A 49 5.64 16.78 -19.80
CA PRO A 49 5.46 17.59 -20.99
C PRO A 49 5.44 16.69 -22.24
N CYS A 50 4.39 16.81 -23.05
CA CYS A 50 4.30 16.17 -24.37
C CYS A 50 5.01 17.05 -25.40
N SER A 51 5.61 16.42 -26.43
CA SER A 51 6.33 17.12 -27.51
C SER A 51 5.38 17.77 -28.53
N HIS A 52 4.09 17.47 -28.47
CA HIS A 52 3.05 18.07 -29.31
C HIS A 52 1.93 18.58 -28.42
N ASP A 53 1.52 19.84 -28.62
CA ASP A 53 0.47 20.51 -27.84
C ASP A 53 -0.90 19.80 -27.92
N ALA A 54 -1.11 18.98 -28.95
CA ALA A 54 -2.32 18.18 -29.16
C ALA A 54 -2.41 16.91 -28.28
N ASP A 55 -1.29 16.46 -27.69
CA ASP A 55 -1.24 15.27 -26.80
C ASP A 55 -1.19 15.65 -25.31
N ILE A 56 -1.26 16.95 -25.01
CA ILE A 56 -1.62 17.40 -23.68
C ILE A 56 -3.11 17.13 -23.59
N ALA A 57 -3.52 16.12 -22.80
CA ALA A 57 -4.91 16.13 -22.32
C ALA A 57 -5.13 17.54 -21.78
N PRO A 58 -6.05 18.33 -22.37
CA PRO A 58 -6.28 19.71 -21.96
C PRO A 58 -6.42 19.68 -20.45
N ASP A 59 -5.92 20.69 -19.75
CA ASP A 59 -6.02 20.79 -18.29
C ASP A 59 -7.45 20.38 -17.91
N LYS A 60 -7.65 19.11 -17.50
CA LYS A 60 -8.97 18.47 -17.66
C LYS A 60 -9.98 19.12 -16.72
N ASP A 61 -9.46 19.88 -15.78
CA ASP A 61 -10.18 20.83 -14.97
C ASP A 61 -9.27 22.05 -14.72
N PRO A 62 -9.51 23.22 -15.35
CA PRO A 62 -8.76 24.44 -15.09
C PRO A 62 -8.94 24.98 -13.65
N HIS A 63 -9.84 24.40 -12.86
CA HIS A 63 -10.03 24.68 -11.44
C HIS A 63 -9.32 23.68 -10.51
N ASP A 64 -8.55 22.74 -11.06
CA ASP A 64 -7.78 21.76 -10.29
C ASP A 64 -6.57 22.42 -9.61
N ASN A 65 -6.75 22.79 -8.34
CA ASN A 65 -5.73 23.44 -7.52
C ASN A 65 -4.64 22.48 -7.00
N ILE A 66 -4.60 21.22 -7.46
CA ILE A 66 -3.59 20.26 -7.03
C ILE A 66 -2.22 20.61 -7.64
N PRO A 67 -1.15 20.74 -6.82
CA PRO A 67 0.19 21.05 -7.31
C PRO A 67 0.69 20.07 -8.38
N LYS A 68 1.31 20.59 -9.44
CA LYS A 68 1.89 19.80 -10.53
C LYS A 68 3.40 19.67 -10.32
N VAL A 69 3.90 18.43 -10.22
CA VAL A 69 5.33 18.12 -10.07
C VAL A 69 5.85 17.55 -11.38
N LYS A 70 6.81 18.24 -12.00
CA LYS A 70 7.41 17.82 -13.27
C LYS A 70 8.11 16.47 -13.13
N VAL A 71 7.84 15.57 -14.07
CA VAL A 71 8.57 14.31 -14.24
C VAL A 71 9.95 14.65 -14.77
N ASP A 72 10.97 14.38 -13.96
CA ASP A 72 12.37 14.64 -14.29
C ASP A 72 13.15 13.32 -14.32
N ALA A 73 13.59 12.93 -15.51
CA ALA A 73 14.30 11.66 -15.74
C ALA A 73 15.65 11.58 -15.02
N GLN A 74 16.23 12.73 -14.61
CA GLN A 74 17.49 12.76 -13.87
C GLN A 74 17.29 12.48 -12.38
N LYS A 75 16.06 12.62 -11.87
CA LYS A 75 15.75 12.35 -10.46
C LYS A 75 15.43 10.88 -10.23
N ARG A 76 15.62 10.42 -9.00
CA ARG A 76 15.20 9.08 -8.58
C ARG A 76 13.74 9.01 -8.16
N ILE A 77 13.21 10.13 -7.65
CA ILE A 77 11.87 10.23 -7.08
C ILE A 77 11.09 11.46 -7.56
N ILE A 78 9.77 11.37 -7.42
CA ILE A 78 8.80 12.44 -7.69
C ILE A 78 7.84 12.53 -6.50
N GLY A 79 7.78 13.67 -5.83
CA GLY A 79 6.87 13.91 -4.70
C GLY A 79 7.54 14.66 -3.55
N TYR A 80 7.03 14.46 -2.35
CA TYR A 80 7.44 15.19 -1.15
C TYR A 80 8.23 14.28 -0.19
N THR A 81 9.37 14.76 0.24
CA THR A 81 10.16 14.20 1.35
C THR A 81 9.92 14.97 2.65
N ASP A 82 9.63 16.27 2.52
CA ASP A 82 9.41 17.20 3.64
C ASP A 82 8.11 16.91 4.40
N VAL A 83 8.24 16.89 5.73
CA VAL A 83 7.17 16.70 6.70
C VAL A 83 6.24 17.91 6.75
N ALA A 84 6.74 19.13 6.51
CA ALA A 84 5.94 20.35 6.51
C ALA A 84 4.86 20.35 5.40
N ARG A 85 5.05 19.53 4.36
CA ARG A 85 4.12 19.39 3.23
C ARG A 85 3.49 18.00 3.16
N ALA A 86 3.50 17.25 4.26
CA ALA A 86 3.05 15.87 4.31
C ALA A 86 1.52 15.70 4.22
N TYR A 87 0.78 16.64 4.81
CA TYR A 87 -0.67 16.53 5.00
C TYR A 87 -1.41 17.69 4.33
N GLU A 88 -2.52 17.37 3.69
CA GLU A 88 -3.49 18.36 3.21
C GLU A 88 -4.42 18.78 4.36
N TRP A 89 -4.76 17.84 5.23
CA TRP A 89 -5.76 18.02 6.28
C TRP A 89 -5.30 17.42 7.61
N GLU A 90 -5.93 17.88 8.70
CA GLU A 90 -5.89 17.15 9.97
C GLU A 90 -6.59 15.78 9.85
N PRO A 91 -6.30 14.80 10.74
CA PRO A 91 -6.88 13.48 10.65
C PRO A 91 -8.41 13.56 10.70
N ARG A 92 -9.08 12.97 9.71
CA ARG A 92 -10.54 13.01 9.55
C ARG A 92 -11.24 11.77 10.07
N ASN A 93 -10.49 10.71 10.36
CA ASN A 93 -11.00 9.46 10.90
C ASN A 93 -10.01 8.80 11.87
N ALA A 94 -10.48 7.76 12.56
CA ALA A 94 -9.69 7.03 13.54
C ALA A 94 -8.45 6.34 12.95
N PHE A 95 -8.50 5.93 11.68
CA PHE A 95 -7.38 5.30 11.00
C PHE A 95 -6.22 6.28 10.80
N GLN A 96 -6.50 7.47 10.27
CA GLN A 96 -5.52 8.55 10.08
C GLN A 96 -4.97 9.04 11.42
N ALA A 97 -5.85 9.17 12.43
CA ALA A 97 -5.44 9.56 13.77
C ALA A 97 -4.48 8.51 14.38
N ALA A 98 -4.76 7.23 14.19
CA ALA A 98 -3.88 6.14 14.63
C ALA A 98 -2.55 6.12 13.87
N ALA A 99 -2.57 6.31 12.54
CA ALA A 99 -1.37 6.38 11.72
C ALA A 99 -0.43 7.51 12.16
N ARG A 100 -1.00 8.65 12.58
CA ARG A 100 -0.26 9.86 12.99
C ARG A 100 0.07 9.92 14.49
N ARG A 101 -0.45 9.02 15.33
CA ARG A 101 -0.34 9.11 16.80
C ARG A 101 1.09 8.94 17.34
N ASN A 102 1.93 8.14 16.69
CA ASN A 102 3.17 7.63 17.30
C ASN A 102 4.41 8.41 16.87
N GLY A 103 4.65 9.58 17.47
CA GLY A 103 5.95 10.26 17.42
C GLY A 103 6.14 11.24 16.27
N LYS A 104 7.31 11.91 16.25
CA LYS A 104 7.66 12.88 15.22
C LYS A 104 7.92 12.16 13.90
N VAL A 105 7.23 12.58 12.84
CA VAL A 105 7.54 12.12 11.48
C VAL A 105 8.84 12.80 11.06
N HIS A 106 9.84 12.01 10.72
CA HIS A 106 11.16 12.51 10.29
C HIS A 106 11.29 12.56 8.77
N ASP A 107 10.75 11.54 8.09
CA ASP A 107 10.72 11.44 6.64
C ASP A 107 9.35 10.91 6.23
N MET A 108 8.61 11.72 5.48
CA MET A 108 7.26 11.36 5.10
C MET A 108 7.25 10.25 4.05
N GLN A 109 8.29 10.13 3.22
CA GLN A 109 8.35 9.16 2.12
C GLN A 109 7.13 9.24 1.18
N HIS A 110 6.59 10.45 0.98
CA HIS A 110 5.42 10.68 0.13
C HIS A 110 5.84 10.98 -1.31
N TYR A 111 6.49 10.00 -1.91
CA TYR A 111 6.99 10.07 -3.29
C TYR A 111 6.84 8.72 -4.00
N THR A 112 6.96 8.77 -5.32
CA THR A 112 7.06 7.61 -6.21
C THR A 112 8.43 7.58 -6.86
N ARG A 113 8.83 6.45 -7.45
CA ARG A 113 9.94 6.42 -8.42
C ARG A 113 9.58 7.20 -9.68
N VAL A 114 10.59 7.64 -10.42
CA VAL A 114 10.42 8.13 -11.78
C VAL A 114 10.18 6.94 -12.73
N TYR A 115 9.26 7.12 -13.68
CA TYR A 115 9.00 6.17 -14.76
C TYR A 115 9.36 6.80 -16.11
N GLU A 116 9.62 5.95 -17.10
CA GLU A 116 9.86 6.36 -18.49
C GLU A 116 8.73 7.26 -19.03
N ALA A 117 9.08 8.13 -19.98
CA ALA A 117 8.17 9.15 -20.51
C ALA A 117 6.87 8.55 -21.05
N GLU A 118 6.93 7.40 -21.73
CA GLU A 118 5.77 6.69 -22.25
C GLU A 118 4.79 6.28 -21.14
N ASN A 119 5.27 5.62 -20.09
CA ASN A 119 4.41 5.26 -18.96
C ASN A 119 3.88 6.49 -18.24
N SER A 120 4.72 7.50 -18.04
CA SER A 120 4.33 8.75 -17.38
C SER A 120 3.21 9.45 -18.15
N LYS A 121 3.29 9.48 -19.49
CA LYS A 121 2.22 9.99 -20.37
C LYS A 121 0.93 9.18 -20.24
N CYS A 122 1.01 7.85 -20.23
CA CYS A 122 -0.17 7.02 -20.01
C CYS A 122 -0.82 7.34 -18.65
N VAL A 123 -0.03 7.38 -17.56
CA VAL A 123 -0.51 7.64 -16.19
C VAL A 123 -1.28 8.97 -16.09
N VAL A 124 -0.75 10.04 -16.67
CA VAL A 124 -1.41 11.36 -16.59
C VAL A 124 -2.67 11.46 -17.44
N ASN A 125 -2.81 10.61 -18.47
CA ASN A 125 -3.94 10.64 -19.40
C ASN A 125 -5.12 9.73 -19.01
N ILE A 126 -4.91 8.76 -18.10
CA ILE A 126 -6.01 7.94 -17.56
C ILE A 126 -7.10 8.83 -16.96
N PRO A 127 -8.39 8.66 -17.33
CA PRO A 127 -9.48 9.45 -16.76
C PRO A 127 -9.53 9.42 -15.24
N MET A 128 -10.00 10.52 -14.62
CA MET A 128 -10.21 10.65 -13.18
C MET A 128 -11.53 9.99 -12.75
N LEU A 129 -11.73 8.74 -13.16
CA LEU A 129 -12.92 7.95 -12.83
C LEU A 129 -12.50 6.72 -11.99
N PRO A 130 -13.31 6.33 -10.99
CA PRO A 130 -13.06 5.11 -10.23
C PRO A 130 -12.87 3.91 -11.17
N ASN A 131 -11.86 3.09 -10.89
CA ASN A 131 -11.55 1.88 -11.65
C ASN A 131 -11.15 2.07 -13.12
N ALA A 132 -10.97 3.31 -13.60
CA ALA A 132 -10.44 3.60 -14.95
C ALA A 132 -9.06 2.98 -15.15
N ASP A 133 -8.77 2.55 -16.37
CA ASP A 133 -7.52 1.88 -16.71
C ASP A 133 -7.14 2.09 -18.18
N ALA A 134 -6.08 1.42 -18.63
CA ALA A 134 -5.49 1.59 -19.95
C ALA A 134 -6.46 1.44 -21.13
N ARG A 135 -7.60 0.76 -20.94
CA ARG A 135 -8.63 0.60 -21.98
C ARG A 135 -9.33 1.93 -22.34
N HIS A 136 -9.21 2.92 -21.46
CA HIS A 136 -9.77 4.26 -21.65
C HIS A 136 -8.77 5.25 -22.28
N LEU A 137 -7.56 4.80 -22.60
CA LEU A 137 -6.58 5.64 -23.27
C LEU A 137 -6.92 5.80 -24.75
N SER A 138 -6.66 6.99 -25.28
CA SER A 138 -6.77 7.25 -26.72
C SER A 138 -5.72 6.46 -27.50
N ARG A 139 -5.98 6.29 -28.81
CA ARG A 139 -5.13 5.49 -29.71
C ARG A 139 -3.65 5.92 -29.71
N ASN A 140 -3.37 7.19 -29.44
CA ASN A 140 -2.02 7.74 -29.40
C ASN A 140 -1.16 7.16 -28.26
N TYR A 141 -1.79 6.59 -27.22
CA TYR A 141 -1.10 5.95 -26.10
C TYR A 141 -1.19 4.41 -26.15
N HIS A 142 -1.68 3.85 -27.26
CA HIS A 142 -1.81 2.41 -27.41
C HIS A 142 -0.43 1.78 -27.63
N THR A 143 -0.04 0.91 -26.70
CA THR A 143 1.18 0.12 -26.82
C THR A 143 0.86 -1.31 -27.26
N TYR A 144 1.86 -2.01 -27.79
CA TYR A 144 1.72 -3.43 -28.21
C TYR A 144 1.09 -4.29 -27.11
N MET A 145 1.58 -4.15 -25.87
CA MET A 145 1.09 -4.94 -24.74
C MET A 145 -0.38 -4.66 -24.38
N LEU A 146 -0.86 -3.44 -24.62
CA LEU A 146 -2.18 -3.00 -24.17
C LEU A 146 -3.29 -3.32 -25.18
N HIS A 147 -2.99 -3.26 -26.49
CA HIS A 147 -4.02 -3.27 -27.54
C HIS A 147 -3.76 -4.25 -28.69
N ASN A 148 -2.58 -4.88 -28.76
CA ASN A 148 -2.31 -5.84 -29.84
C ASN A 148 -3.01 -7.18 -29.54
N PRO A 149 -3.81 -7.73 -30.48
CA PRO A 149 -4.54 -8.99 -30.29
C PRO A 149 -3.65 -10.23 -30.16
N ILE A 150 -2.37 -10.14 -30.53
CA ILE A 150 -1.37 -11.21 -30.41
C ILE A 150 -0.62 -11.12 -29.06
N SER A 151 -0.77 -10.02 -28.33
CA SER A 151 -0.09 -9.84 -27.04
C SER A 151 -0.51 -10.88 -26.01
N ALA A 152 0.38 -11.16 -25.05
CA ALA A 152 0.05 -12.03 -23.90
C ALA A 152 -1.16 -11.51 -23.09
N ASN A 153 -1.42 -10.21 -23.12
CA ASN A 153 -2.62 -9.64 -22.49
C ASN A 153 -3.90 -10.04 -23.23
N ALA A 154 -3.87 -10.01 -24.57
CA ALA A 154 -4.98 -10.43 -25.41
C ALA A 154 -5.23 -11.94 -25.31
N GLN A 155 -4.17 -12.75 -25.28
CA GLN A 155 -4.29 -14.20 -25.01
C GLN A 155 -4.94 -14.48 -23.65
N GLY A 156 -4.71 -13.59 -22.67
CA GLY A 156 -5.37 -13.62 -21.37
C GLY A 156 -6.73 -12.92 -21.31
N GLY A 157 -7.32 -12.55 -22.45
CA GLY A 157 -8.66 -11.95 -22.54
C GLY A 157 -8.76 -10.49 -22.08
N TYR A 158 -7.65 -9.74 -22.06
CA TYR A 158 -7.62 -8.35 -21.54
C TYR A 158 -8.11 -8.22 -20.09
N ASN A 159 -7.98 -9.27 -19.29
CA ASN A 159 -8.44 -9.31 -17.90
C ASN A 159 -7.61 -8.45 -16.93
N LYS A 160 -6.48 -7.89 -17.39
CA LYS A 160 -5.58 -7.09 -16.57
C LYS A 160 -5.94 -5.61 -16.66
N ALA A 161 -6.19 -4.98 -15.51
CA ALA A 161 -6.44 -3.55 -15.39
C ALA A 161 -5.12 -2.74 -15.36
N TYR A 162 -4.33 -2.80 -16.45
CA TYR A 162 -3.10 -2.02 -16.59
C TYR A 162 -3.34 -0.52 -16.42
N PHE A 163 -2.44 0.19 -15.76
CA PHE A 163 -2.63 1.61 -15.40
C PHE A 163 -3.94 1.84 -14.64
N GLY A 164 -4.35 0.88 -13.82
CA GLY A 164 -5.64 0.93 -13.13
C GLY A 164 -5.65 1.96 -12.01
N ARG A 165 -6.71 2.77 -11.98
CA ARG A 165 -7.01 3.72 -10.91
C ARG A 165 -7.73 3.02 -9.77
N LEU A 166 -7.36 3.42 -8.56
CA LEU A 166 -8.03 3.02 -7.34
C LEU A 166 -9.37 3.75 -7.18
N ASP A 167 -10.28 3.13 -6.46
CA ASP A 167 -11.56 3.72 -6.05
C ASP A 167 -11.43 4.20 -4.60
N GLU A 168 -11.78 5.45 -4.33
CA GLU A 168 -11.73 6.00 -2.97
C GLU A 168 -12.61 5.20 -1.98
N LYS A 169 -13.73 4.65 -2.44
CA LYS A 169 -14.66 3.87 -1.61
C LYS A 169 -14.26 2.39 -1.52
N GLY A 170 -13.29 1.99 -2.34
CA GLY A 170 -12.77 0.63 -2.36
C GLY A 170 -11.80 0.37 -1.22
N ILE A 171 -11.25 -0.85 -1.22
CA ILE A 171 -10.15 -1.28 -0.35
C ILE A 171 -8.87 -1.40 -1.17
N PHE A 172 -7.72 -1.26 -0.52
CA PHE A 172 -6.46 -1.62 -1.16
C PHE A 172 -6.45 -3.13 -1.44
N MET A 173 -6.19 -3.48 -2.70
CA MET A 173 -5.80 -4.85 -3.02
C MET A 173 -4.46 -5.18 -2.34
N THR A 174 -4.12 -6.47 -2.26
CA THR A 174 -2.85 -6.91 -1.66
C THR A 174 -1.68 -6.03 -2.12
N VAL A 175 -0.95 -5.46 -1.17
CA VAL A 175 0.22 -4.63 -1.49
C VAL A 175 1.36 -5.54 -1.94
N SER A 176 1.64 -5.55 -3.25
CA SER A 176 2.72 -6.36 -3.83
C SER A 176 4.09 -5.68 -3.73
N THR A 177 5.13 -6.50 -3.83
CA THR A 177 6.54 -6.09 -3.84
C THR A 177 6.96 -5.37 -5.11
N ASN A 178 6.23 -5.54 -6.22
CA ASN A 178 6.46 -4.86 -7.48
C ASN A 178 5.25 -4.03 -7.86
N ILE A 179 5.32 -2.73 -7.57
CA ILE A 179 4.30 -1.74 -7.92
C ILE A 179 4.72 -1.00 -9.18
N GLY A 180 3.86 -1.07 -10.19
CA GLY A 180 4.07 -0.37 -11.44
C GLY A 180 2.84 -0.44 -12.33
N PRO A 181 2.73 0.48 -13.31
CA PRO A 181 1.52 0.59 -14.11
C PRO A 181 1.29 -0.63 -15.01
N LYS A 182 2.38 -1.31 -15.40
CA LYS A 182 2.40 -2.53 -16.23
C LYS A 182 2.61 -3.81 -15.39
N ALA A 183 2.60 -3.72 -14.06
CA ALA A 183 2.83 -4.87 -13.18
C ALA A 183 1.62 -5.82 -13.14
N LYS A 184 1.80 -7.02 -12.55
CA LYS A 184 0.70 -8.00 -12.39
C LYS A 184 -0.47 -7.43 -11.57
N GLN A 185 -0.16 -6.65 -10.54
CA GLN A 185 -1.12 -5.83 -9.82
C GLN A 185 -0.94 -4.37 -10.24
N SER A 186 -1.61 -4.02 -11.32
CA SER A 186 -1.47 -2.72 -11.99
C SER A 186 -2.48 -1.67 -11.55
N ARG A 187 -3.42 -2.01 -10.68
CA ARG A 187 -4.30 -1.04 -9.99
C ARG A 187 -3.48 -0.31 -8.92
N CYS A 188 -2.81 0.75 -9.34
CA CYS A 188 -1.86 1.50 -8.52
C CYS A 188 -1.91 3.01 -8.75
N LEU A 189 -2.87 3.55 -9.53
CA LEU A 189 -3.03 4.99 -9.66
C LEU A 189 -3.89 5.56 -8.53
N ASN A 190 -3.47 6.71 -8.00
CA ASN A 190 -4.19 7.40 -6.93
C ASN A 190 -5.61 7.81 -7.40
N PRO A 191 -6.64 7.77 -6.55
CA PRO A 191 -8.01 8.08 -6.96
C PRO A 191 -8.20 9.55 -7.37
N TRP A 192 -7.53 10.49 -6.71
CA TRP A 192 -7.68 11.94 -6.95
C TRP A 192 -6.50 12.57 -7.69
N CYS A 193 -5.39 11.85 -7.89
CA CYS A 193 -4.19 12.39 -8.50
C CYS A 193 -3.78 11.67 -9.79
N ARG A 194 -3.21 12.42 -10.73
CA ARG A 194 -2.57 11.92 -11.96
C ARG A 194 -1.16 11.38 -11.67
N ARG A 195 -1.08 10.36 -10.82
CA ARG A 195 0.17 9.68 -10.42
C ARG A 195 -0.13 8.28 -9.87
N LEU A 196 0.94 7.50 -9.69
CA LEU A 196 0.89 6.29 -8.89
C LEU A 196 0.74 6.60 -7.39
N VAL A 197 0.35 5.59 -6.62
CA VAL A 197 0.47 5.60 -5.17
C VAL A 197 1.94 5.65 -4.74
N THR A 198 2.20 6.45 -3.72
CA THR A 198 3.51 6.70 -3.10
C THR A 198 3.90 5.60 -2.12
N VAL A 199 5.17 5.59 -1.71
CA VAL A 199 5.67 4.72 -0.64
C VAL A 199 4.84 4.89 0.64
N ARG A 200 4.53 6.12 1.05
CA ARG A 200 3.70 6.40 2.23
C ARG A 200 2.27 5.87 2.11
N GLU A 201 1.63 6.04 0.94
CA GLU A 201 0.27 5.53 0.73
C GLU A 201 0.22 4.00 0.81
N LEU A 202 1.24 3.32 0.27
CA LEU A 202 1.39 1.86 0.39
C LEU A 202 1.70 1.42 1.83
N ALA A 203 2.52 2.18 2.55
CA ALA A 203 2.79 1.92 3.97
C ALA A 203 1.51 2.01 4.81
N ARG A 204 0.67 3.01 4.55
CA ARG A 204 -0.66 3.12 5.18
C ARG A 204 -1.60 1.99 4.75
N ALA A 205 -1.55 1.52 3.52
CA ALA A 205 -2.32 0.34 3.11
C ALA A 205 -1.96 -0.92 3.94
N GLN A 206 -0.72 -1.04 4.42
CA GLN A 206 -0.28 -2.08 5.36
C GLN A 206 -0.47 -1.69 6.85
N GLY A 207 -0.98 -0.50 7.12
CA GLY A 207 -1.26 0.03 8.46
C GLY A 207 -0.04 0.51 9.24
N PHE A 208 1.10 0.73 8.59
CA PHE A 208 2.28 1.28 9.26
C PHE A 208 1.99 2.70 9.79
N PRO A 209 2.51 3.06 10.98
CA PRO A 209 2.45 4.43 11.45
C PRO A 209 3.30 5.35 10.57
N ASP A 210 2.92 6.63 10.49
CA ASP A 210 3.59 7.60 9.62
C ASP A 210 5.03 7.90 10.06
N SER A 211 5.35 7.65 11.33
CA SER A 211 6.71 7.74 11.87
C SER A 211 7.64 6.59 11.46
N PHE A 212 7.10 5.49 10.90
CA PHE A 212 7.91 4.40 10.39
C PHE A 212 8.58 4.81 9.07
N VAL A 213 9.90 4.63 9.00
CA VAL A 213 10.73 5.02 7.85
C VAL A 213 11.38 3.78 7.25
N PHE A 214 11.16 3.57 5.95
CA PHE A 214 11.76 2.49 5.17
C PHE A 214 13.14 2.94 4.66
N LYS A 215 14.18 2.18 4.95
CA LYS A 215 15.57 2.49 4.52
C LYS A 215 16.11 1.39 3.62
N SER A 216 16.92 1.76 2.64
CA SER A 216 17.62 0.82 1.78
C SER A 216 19.14 0.93 1.97
N VAL A 217 19.81 -0.22 1.96
CA VAL A 217 21.28 -0.28 1.94
C VAL A 217 21.87 0.17 0.60
N LYS A 218 21.07 0.21 -0.47
CA LYS A 218 21.48 0.64 -1.81
C LYS A 218 21.52 2.17 -1.97
N GLY A 219 21.29 2.91 -0.90
CA GLY A 219 21.25 4.37 -0.87
C GLY A 219 19.85 4.93 -0.67
N GLU A 220 19.80 6.26 -0.55
CA GLU A 220 18.56 7.01 -0.40
C GLU A 220 17.67 6.87 -1.65
N TYR A 221 16.34 6.92 -1.43
CA TYR A 221 15.34 6.93 -2.50
C TYR A 221 15.27 5.67 -3.38
N ASP A 222 15.70 4.52 -2.86
CA ASP A 222 15.49 3.22 -3.50
C ASP A 222 14.05 2.70 -3.26
N VAL A 223 13.12 3.29 -4.03
CA VAL A 223 11.68 3.02 -3.96
C VAL A 223 11.34 1.55 -4.23
N GLU A 224 12.09 0.86 -5.10
CA GLU A 224 11.83 -0.55 -5.39
C GLU A 224 12.08 -1.43 -4.16
N THR A 225 13.16 -1.16 -3.42
CA THR A 225 13.42 -1.87 -2.16
C THR A 225 12.40 -1.51 -1.10
N MET A 226 11.96 -0.25 -1.02
CA MET A 226 10.88 0.15 -0.10
C MET A 226 9.56 -0.57 -0.42
N HIS A 227 9.18 -0.70 -1.69
CA HIS A 227 8.02 -1.49 -2.11
C HIS A 227 8.15 -2.97 -1.70
N LYS A 228 9.34 -3.57 -1.85
CA LYS A 228 9.60 -4.95 -1.39
C LYS A 228 9.46 -5.09 0.12
N GLN A 229 9.97 -4.14 0.90
CA GLN A 229 9.85 -4.14 2.36
C GLN A 229 8.38 -4.04 2.79
N ILE A 230 7.62 -3.12 2.21
CA ILE A 230 6.19 -2.94 2.51
C ILE A 230 5.38 -4.16 2.09
N GLY A 231 5.59 -4.68 0.87
CA GLY A 231 4.81 -5.80 0.34
C GLY A 231 5.09 -7.14 1.03
N ASN A 232 6.31 -7.36 1.51
CA ASN A 232 6.66 -8.59 2.25
C ASN A 232 6.37 -8.51 3.75
N ALA A 233 6.09 -7.31 4.28
CA ALA A 233 5.78 -7.15 5.68
C ALA A 233 4.42 -7.76 6.05
N LEU A 234 4.32 -8.23 7.29
CA LEU A 234 3.02 -8.51 7.90
C LEU A 234 2.28 -7.18 8.14
N ALA A 235 0.99 -7.14 7.80
CA ALA A 235 0.15 -5.98 8.08
C ALA A 235 0.24 -5.59 9.57
N TRP A 236 0.54 -4.32 9.83
CA TRP A 236 0.81 -3.83 11.17
C TRP A 236 -0.33 -4.09 12.16
N PRO A 237 -1.63 -3.88 11.82
CA PRO A 237 -2.73 -4.15 12.74
C PRO A 237 -2.83 -5.64 13.12
N VAL A 238 -2.47 -6.54 12.21
CA VAL A 238 -2.45 -8.00 12.46
C VAL A 238 -1.34 -8.33 13.45
N ALA A 239 -0.14 -7.78 13.25
CA ALA A 239 0.99 -7.96 14.17
C ALA A 239 0.64 -7.46 15.59
N VAL A 240 -0.01 -6.29 15.70
CA VAL A 240 -0.47 -5.75 16.98
C VAL A 240 -1.50 -6.67 17.64
N ALA A 241 -2.48 -7.19 16.90
CA ALA A 241 -3.48 -8.11 17.44
C ALA A 241 -2.83 -9.41 17.96
N LEU A 242 -1.94 -10.01 17.18
CA LEU A 242 -1.19 -11.20 17.60
C LEU A 242 -0.35 -10.94 18.86
N GLY A 243 0.33 -9.80 18.92
CA GLY A 243 1.12 -9.41 20.09
C GLY A 243 0.28 -9.23 21.36
N ARG A 244 -0.96 -8.73 21.23
CA ARG A 244 -1.91 -8.62 22.36
C ARG A 244 -2.31 -10.00 22.88
N GLU A 245 -2.67 -10.91 21.99
CA GLU A 245 -3.06 -12.27 22.36
C GLU A 245 -1.91 -13.07 22.98
N LEU A 246 -0.69 -12.93 22.41
CA LEU A 246 0.50 -13.54 22.99
C LEU A 246 0.74 -13.04 24.42
N ARG A 247 0.67 -11.73 24.64
CA ARG A 247 0.82 -11.14 25.98
C ARG A 247 -0.24 -11.65 26.96
N HIS A 248 -1.51 -11.76 26.54
CA HIS A 248 -2.58 -12.30 27.40
C HIS A 248 -2.32 -13.75 27.78
N ALA A 249 -1.90 -14.58 26.82
CA ALA A 249 -1.55 -15.97 27.07
C ALA A 249 -0.37 -16.11 28.06
N MET A 250 0.67 -15.29 27.89
CA MET A 250 1.82 -15.26 28.79
C MET A 250 1.43 -14.81 30.21
N LEU A 251 0.59 -13.78 30.34
CA LEU A 251 0.10 -13.33 31.64
C LEU A 251 -0.72 -14.41 32.34
N LYS A 252 -1.60 -15.10 31.61
CA LYS A 252 -2.40 -16.20 32.15
C LYS A 252 -1.53 -17.36 32.63
N ASP A 253 -0.50 -17.72 31.86
CA ASP A 253 0.45 -18.76 32.25
C ASP A 253 1.25 -18.35 33.49
N TRP A 254 1.67 -17.08 33.57
CA TRP A 254 2.38 -16.55 34.73
C TRP A 254 1.53 -16.56 36.00
N ILE A 255 0.27 -16.13 35.93
CA ILE A 255 -0.66 -16.17 37.07
C ILE A 255 -0.83 -17.61 37.56
N ARG A 256 -1.12 -18.55 36.65
CA ARG A 256 -1.26 -19.97 36.99
C ARG A 256 -0.02 -20.52 37.71
N LYS A 257 1.17 -20.29 37.16
CA LYS A 257 2.43 -20.75 37.78
C LYS A 257 2.68 -20.16 39.16
N ARG A 258 2.19 -18.95 39.42
CA ARG A 258 2.30 -18.28 40.72
C ARG A 258 1.31 -18.84 41.73
N GLU A 259 0.10 -19.19 41.31
CA GLU A 259 -0.90 -19.87 42.14
C GLU A 259 -0.46 -21.30 42.50
N ASP A 260 0.18 -22.00 41.57
CA ASP A 260 0.70 -23.36 41.76
C ASP A 260 2.03 -23.39 42.57
N ALA A 261 2.61 -22.24 42.91
CA ALA A 261 3.88 -22.17 43.63
C ALA A 261 3.67 -22.47 45.12
N ILE A 262 4.14 -23.64 45.57
CA ILE A 262 4.16 -24.02 46.99
C ILE A 262 5.23 -23.20 47.70
N VAL A 263 4.84 -22.44 48.72
CA VAL A 263 5.75 -21.75 49.63
C VAL A 263 6.35 -22.79 50.56
N ILE A 264 7.66 -22.99 50.50
CA ILE A 264 8.41 -23.81 51.47
C ILE A 264 8.99 -22.83 52.48
N ASP A 265 8.48 -22.88 53.71
CA ASP A 265 9.03 -22.22 54.90
C ASP A 265 10.29 -22.95 55.41
#